data_AF-A0A1I3YFZ5-F1
#
_entry.id   AF-A0A1I3YFZ5-F1
#
_cell.length_a   1.000
_cell.length_b   1.000
_cell.length_c   1.000
_cell.angle_alpha   90.00
_cell.angle_beta   90.00
_cell.angle_gamma   90.00
#
_symmetry.space_group_name_H-M   'P 1'
#
loop_
_entity.id
_entity.type
_entity.pdbx_description
1 polymer ?
#
loop_
_entity_poly.entity_id
_entity_poly.type
_entity_poly.pdbx_seq_one_letter_code
_entity_poly.pdbx_strand_id
1 'polypeptide(L)'
;MTHAMLKGSNIQLHATAVRAVLRWTPGTGVRDVDASALLLGADGRVRSDEDFVFYNQPRHPSGLVRYLPKRREPEGLTDSVEVDLGRLETSVERVMLSASADGGTFADVRDLVLLVVDADGGETIARFEIRPETGSETALICGELYRRGDGWKFRALGQGYATGLVGLATDFGISVEEAESAAPGEPGQTIPQPPPEPGFPQPEPMPEPRPEPQPHPEPPPGPNPPSPRPVPGPTPGPEPLPEPEPPHPGPGPEPGPEPGPRPEPEPAAASHPTAPVPAGPPPGPAYGYPQPATGVPPAQPAYGYPHVPPPPARPPAHRPGTPDPAFTLPPQGPQFVGR
;
A
#
# COMPACT_ATOMS: atom_id res chain seq x y z
N MET A 1 -11.15 2.34 12.91
CA MET A 1 -9.91 2.81 13.58
C MET A 1 -8.73 2.37 12.71
N THR A 2 -7.82 3.28 12.37
CA THR A 2 -6.63 2.96 11.56
C THR A 2 -5.55 2.25 12.39
N HIS A 3 -5.05 1.13 11.89
CA HIS A 3 -3.96 0.38 12.52
C HIS A 3 -2.60 0.93 12.06
N ALA A 4 -1.77 1.39 12.99
CA ALA A 4 -0.37 1.66 12.70
C ALA A 4 0.40 0.33 12.66
N MET A 5 1.13 0.10 11.58
CA MET A 5 1.79 -1.18 11.29
C MET A 5 3.31 -1.06 11.47
N LEU A 6 3.92 -2.12 11.98
CA LEU A 6 5.36 -2.30 11.99
C LEU A 6 5.76 -3.26 10.86
N LYS A 7 7.00 -3.19 10.39
CA LYS A 7 7.53 -4.16 9.41
C LYS A 7 7.34 -5.58 9.96
N GLY A 8 6.77 -6.46 9.14
CA GLY A 8 6.42 -7.85 9.47
C GLY A 8 5.05 -8.03 10.14
N SER A 9 4.39 -6.98 10.64
CA SER A 9 3.07 -7.10 11.26
C SER A 9 1.99 -7.39 10.23
N ASN A 10 0.92 -8.05 10.66
CA ASN A 10 -0.23 -8.36 9.80
C ASN A 10 -1.55 -8.12 10.52
N ILE A 11 -2.60 -7.82 9.75
CA ILE A 11 -3.97 -7.62 10.24
C ILE A 11 -4.96 -8.36 9.35
N GLN A 12 -6.12 -8.72 9.92
CA GLN A 12 -7.24 -9.24 9.15
C GLN A 12 -7.91 -8.09 8.37
N LEU A 13 -8.28 -8.35 7.12
CA LEU A 13 -9.11 -7.44 6.33
C LEU A 13 -10.55 -7.96 6.33
N HIS A 14 -11.47 -7.04 6.60
CA HIS A 14 -12.91 -7.28 6.53
C HIS A 14 -13.56 -6.59 5.33
N ALA A 15 -12.84 -5.67 4.67
CA ALA A 15 -13.31 -4.99 3.47
C ALA A 15 -13.34 -5.95 2.27
N THR A 16 -14.38 -5.80 1.44
CA THR A 16 -14.56 -6.55 0.19
C THR A 16 -13.61 -6.07 -0.90
N ALA A 17 -13.28 -4.79 -0.90
CA ALA A 17 -12.28 -4.20 -1.78
C ALA A 17 -11.39 -3.24 -0.99
N VAL A 18 -10.12 -3.17 -1.36
CA VAL A 18 -9.15 -2.26 -0.74
C VAL A 18 -8.41 -1.45 -1.78
N ARG A 19 -8.04 -0.23 -1.41
CA ARG A 19 -7.11 0.61 -2.15
C ARG A 19 -5.80 0.72 -1.38
N ALA A 20 -4.73 0.21 -1.97
CA ALA A 20 -3.37 0.45 -1.55
C ALA A 20 -2.93 1.82 -2.08
N VAL A 21 -2.78 2.80 -1.19
CA VAL A 21 -2.34 4.15 -1.53
C VAL A 21 -0.90 4.32 -1.04
N LEU A 22 0.04 4.40 -1.98
CA LEU A 22 1.39 4.80 -1.70
C LEU A 22 1.45 6.33 -1.68
N ARG A 23 2.03 6.92 -0.64
CA ARG A 23 2.19 8.37 -0.50
C ARG A 23 3.61 8.73 -0.13
N TRP A 24 4.12 9.81 -0.70
CA TRP A 24 5.46 10.35 -0.41
C TRP A 24 5.52 11.85 -0.63
N THR A 25 6.52 12.49 -0.02
CA THR A 25 6.88 13.88 -0.29
C THR A 25 7.89 13.92 -1.43
N PRO A 26 7.63 14.66 -2.53
CA PRO A 26 8.59 14.82 -3.62
C PRO A 26 9.91 15.43 -3.16
N GLY A 27 11.03 14.86 -3.60
CA GLY A 27 12.39 15.34 -3.30
C GLY A 27 13.16 15.73 -4.56
N THR A 28 14.41 16.17 -4.39
CA THR A 28 15.28 16.55 -5.51
C THR A 28 16.03 15.37 -6.14
N GLY A 29 16.09 14.21 -5.47
CA GLY A 29 16.86 13.04 -5.91
C GLY A 29 16.07 11.99 -6.69
N VAL A 30 14.76 11.86 -6.44
CA VAL A 30 13.87 10.92 -7.14
C VAL A 30 12.88 11.71 -7.97
N ARG A 31 12.83 11.41 -9.27
CA ARG A 31 11.92 12.05 -10.21
C ARG A 31 10.49 11.64 -9.96
N ASP A 32 10.26 10.34 -9.76
CA ASP A 32 8.93 9.79 -9.56
C ASP A 32 8.96 8.48 -8.79
N VAL A 33 7.82 8.11 -8.20
CA VAL A 33 7.60 6.80 -7.58
C VAL A 33 6.34 6.20 -8.18
N ASP A 34 6.43 4.96 -8.66
CA ASP A 34 5.33 4.23 -9.28
C ASP A 34 4.88 3.07 -8.38
N ALA A 35 3.59 3.00 -8.07
CA ALA A 35 2.97 1.86 -7.41
C ALA A 35 2.56 0.79 -8.43
N SER A 36 2.70 -0.47 -8.05
CA SER A 36 2.33 -1.62 -8.87
C SER A 36 1.84 -2.78 -8.00
N ALA A 37 1.18 -3.75 -8.64
CA ALA A 37 0.75 -4.97 -7.98
C ALA A 37 1.04 -6.22 -8.81
N LEU A 38 1.49 -7.28 -8.15
CA LEU A 38 1.68 -8.60 -8.74
C LEU A 38 0.70 -9.59 -8.12
N LEU A 39 -0.11 -10.25 -8.94
CA LEU A 39 -1.03 -11.31 -8.50
C LEU A 39 -0.28 -12.64 -8.55
N LEU A 40 -0.18 -13.33 -7.42
CA LEU A 40 0.61 -14.55 -7.29
C LEU A 40 -0.26 -15.77 -7.01
N GLY A 41 0.11 -16.87 -7.67
CA GLY A 41 -0.45 -18.19 -7.43
C GLY A 41 0.11 -18.88 -6.19
N ALA A 42 -0.28 -20.15 -6.03
CA ALA A 42 0.16 -21.00 -4.92
C ALA A 42 1.67 -21.28 -4.91
N ASP A 43 2.31 -21.25 -6.08
CA ASP A 43 3.77 -21.35 -6.24
C ASP A 43 4.51 -20.05 -5.88
N GLY A 44 3.77 -18.97 -5.61
CA GLY A 44 4.32 -17.66 -5.32
C GLY A 44 4.86 -16.92 -6.53
N ARG A 45 4.44 -17.28 -7.74
CA ARG A 45 4.80 -16.61 -8.99
C ARG A 45 3.56 -16.06 -9.68
N VAL A 46 3.79 -15.13 -10.61
CA VAL A 46 2.74 -14.72 -11.56
C VAL A 46 2.41 -15.87 -12.50
N ARG A 47 1.16 -15.95 -12.96
CA ARG A 47 0.74 -17.02 -13.90
C ARG A 47 0.98 -16.60 -15.35
N SER A 48 0.99 -15.30 -15.60
CA SER A 48 1.31 -14.66 -16.88
C SER A 48 1.69 -13.20 -16.64
N ASP A 49 2.22 -12.52 -17.65
CA ASP A 49 2.54 -11.08 -17.55
C ASP A 49 1.30 -10.20 -17.29
N GLU A 50 0.09 -10.72 -17.57
CA GLU A 50 -1.17 -10.03 -17.27
C GLU A 50 -1.42 -9.87 -15.76
N ASP A 51 -0.81 -10.70 -14.92
CA ASP A 51 -0.86 -10.64 -13.46
C ASP A 51 -0.02 -9.49 -12.87
N PHE A 52 0.65 -8.70 -13.72
CA PHE A 52 1.36 -7.49 -13.30
C PHE A 52 0.59 -6.23 -13.66
N VAL A 53 0.09 -5.51 -12.66
CA VAL A 53 -0.70 -4.28 -12.83
C VAL A 53 0.13 -3.07 -12.44
N PHE A 54 0.28 -2.13 -13.36
CA PHE A 54 1.07 -0.90 -13.21
C PHE A 54 0.58 0.16 -14.20
N TYR A 55 1.18 1.35 -14.23
CA TYR A 55 0.67 2.48 -15.04
C TYR A 55 0.47 2.17 -16.54
N ASN A 56 1.32 1.33 -17.16
CA ASN A 56 1.21 0.97 -18.58
C ASN A 56 0.26 -0.21 -18.83
N GLN A 57 -0.05 -0.98 -17.79
CA GLN A 57 -1.05 -2.04 -17.79
C GLN A 57 -2.02 -1.80 -16.63
N PRO A 58 -2.88 -0.77 -16.71
CA PRO A 58 -3.56 -0.24 -15.54
C PRO A 58 -4.71 -1.10 -15.03
N ARG A 59 -5.00 -2.23 -15.69
CA ARG A 59 -6.12 -3.11 -15.34
C ARG A 59 -5.77 -4.55 -15.65
N HIS A 60 -5.91 -5.42 -14.65
CA HIS A 60 -5.87 -6.87 -14.83
C HIS A 60 -7.07 -7.34 -15.68
N PRO A 61 -6.95 -8.38 -16.52
CA PRO A 61 -8.04 -8.88 -17.37
C PRO A 61 -9.36 -9.17 -16.63
N SER A 62 -9.30 -9.65 -15.39
CA SER A 62 -10.51 -9.86 -14.56
C SER A 62 -11.24 -8.56 -14.18
N GLY A 63 -10.56 -7.42 -14.26
CA GLY A 63 -11.03 -6.11 -13.82
C GLY A 63 -11.08 -5.92 -12.30
N LEU A 64 -10.63 -6.89 -11.53
CA LEU A 64 -10.66 -6.88 -10.06
C LEU A 64 -9.44 -6.23 -9.44
N VAL A 65 -8.37 -6.05 -10.21
CA VAL A 65 -7.19 -5.27 -9.81
C VAL A 65 -6.95 -4.18 -10.84
N ARG A 66 -6.80 -2.94 -10.35
CA ARG A 66 -6.58 -1.77 -11.20
C ARG A 66 -5.65 -0.76 -10.56
N TYR A 67 -4.76 -0.24 -11.39
CA TYR A 67 -4.01 0.96 -11.12
C TYR A 67 -4.94 2.18 -11.16
N LEU A 68 -4.72 3.13 -10.26
CA LEU A 68 -5.41 4.41 -10.22
C LEU A 68 -4.38 5.54 -10.38
N PRO A 69 -4.64 6.54 -11.25
CA PRO A 69 -3.65 7.57 -11.56
C PRO A 69 -3.17 8.34 -10.34
N LYS A 70 -1.90 8.73 -10.41
CA LYS A 70 -1.26 9.59 -9.41
C LYS A 70 -2.03 10.87 -9.16
N ARG A 71 -2.05 11.30 -7.90
CA ARG A 71 -2.63 12.58 -7.49
C ARG A 71 -1.66 13.37 -6.64
N ARG A 72 -1.82 14.70 -6.67
CA ARG A 72 -1.18 15.60 -5.73
C ARG A 72 -2.17 15.97 -4.65
N GLU A 73 -1.84 15.61 -3.42
CA GLU A 73 -2.61 15.90 -2.21
C GLU A 73 -1.80 16.86 -1.32
N PRO A 74 -2.43 17.55 -0.34
CA PRO A 74 -1.72 18.46 0.57
C PRO A 74 -0.56 17.80 1.32
N GLU A 75 -0.68 16.50 1.62
CA GLU A 75 0.29 15.72 2.37
C GLU A 75 1.39 15.08 1.50
N GLY A 76 1.32 15.20 0.16
CA GLY A 76 2.31 14.60 -0.74
C GLY A 76 1.75 14.19 -2.10
N LEU A 77 2.58 13.52 -2.90
CA LEU A 77 2.12 12.76 -4.07
C LEU A 77 1.59 11.41 -3.64
N THR A 78 0.55 10.94 -4.32
CA THR A 78 -0.01 9.61 -4.13
C THR A 78 0.00 8.84 -5.44
N ASP A 79 0.19 7.52 -5.33
CA ASP A 79 -0.04 6.55 -6.39
C ASP A 79 -0.79 5.34 -5.81
N SER A 80 -1.59 4.63 -6.60
CA SER A 80 -2.55 3.70 -6.01
C SER A 80 -2.88 2.48 -6.86
N VAL A 81 -3.14 1.37 -6.17
CA VAL A 81 -3.75 0.17 -6.75
C VAL A 81 -4.99 -0.21 -5.94
N GLU A 82 -6.08 -0.52 -6.62
CA GLU A 82 -7.30 -1.03 -6.01
C GLU A 82 -7.51 -2.51 -6.34
N VAL A 83 -7.96 -3.28 -5.35
CA VAL A 83 -8.07 -4.75 -5.37
C VAL A 83 -9.43 -5.15 -4.79
N ASP A 84 -10.26 -5.85 -5.57
CA ASP A 84 -11.52 -6.45 -5.14
C ASP A 84 -11.27 -7.87 -4.58
N LEU A 85 -10.99 -7.92 -3.28
CA LEU A 85 -10.62 -9.12 -2.53
C LEU A 85 -11.73 -10.17 -2.50
N GLY A 86 -12.99 -9.72 -2.42
CA GLY A 86 -14.15 -10.59 -2.31
C GLY A 86 -14.43 -11.39 -3.58
N ARG A 87 -13.99 -10.88 -4.74
CA ARG A 87 -14.24 -11.50 -6.04
C ARG A 87 -13.01 -12.07 -6.71
N LEU A 88 -11.81 -11.84 -6.15
CA LEU A 88 -10.59 -12.47 -6.65
C LEU A 88 -10.77 -14.00 -6.70
N GLU A 89 -10.33 -14.57 -7.81
CA GLU A 89 -10.34 -16.01 -8.03
C GLU A 89 -9.48 -16.75 -7.00
N THR A 90 -9.83 -18.01 -6.74
CA THR A 90 -9.16 -18.83 -5.73
C THR A 90 -7.73 -19.20 -6.09
N SER A 91 -7.36 -19.13 -7.37
CA SER A 91 -5.99 -19.34 -7.83
C SER A 91 -5.04 -18.19 -7.47
N VAL A 92 -5.55 -17.01 -7.10
CA VAL A 92 -4.74 -15.91 -6.57
C VAL A 92 -4.69 -16.01 -5.06
N GLU A 93 -3.53 -16.39 -4.53
CA GLU A 93 -3.31 -16.54 -3.08
C GLU A 93 -2.75 -15.28 -2.44
N ARG A 94 -1.99 -14.50 -3.23
CA ARG A 94 -1.32 -13.28 -2.78
C ARG A 94 -1.39 -12.18 -3.83
N VAL A 95 -1.44 -10.94 -3.37
CA VAL A 95 -1.23 -9.74 -4.19
C VAL A 95 -0.11 -8.94 -3.55
N MET A 96 1.04 -8.90 -4.21
CA MET A 96 2.18 -8.10 -3.76
C MET A 96 1.94 -6.65 -4.14
N LEU A 97 2.14 -5.74 -3.20
CA LEU A 97 2.05 -4.29 -3.40
C LEU A 97 3.48 -3.76 -3.42
N SER A 98 3.92 -3.29 -4.58
CA SER A 98 5.29 -2.87 -4.82
C SER A 98 5.37 -1.42 -5.28
N ALA A 99 6.57 -0.85 -5.15
CA ALA A 99 6.89 0.48 -5.63
C ALA A 99 8.26 0.50 -6.32
N SER A 100 8.42 1.32 -7.35
CA SER A 100 9.71 1.59 -8.00
C SER A 100 9.97 3.09 -8.02
N ALA A 101 11.23 3.48 -7.83
CA ALA A 101 11.68 4.87 -7.92
C ALA A 101 12.32 5.11 -9.30
N ASP A 102 11.95 6.20 -9.96
CA ASP A 102 12.59 6.69 -11.18
C ASP A 102 13.60 7.80 -10.86
N GLY A 103 14.80 7.71 -11.45
CA GLY A 103 15.84 8.73 -11.34
C GLY A 103 16.66 8.75 -10.05
N GLY A 104 16.47 7.80 -9.13
CA GLY A 104 17.23 7.74 -7.87
C GLY A 104 16.88 6.52 -7.01
N THR A 105 17.34 6.52 -5.75
CA THR A 105 17.03 5.45 -4.79
C THR A 105 15.96 5.90 -3.79
N PHE A 106 15.32 4.94 -3.13
CA PHE A 106 14.34 5.24 -2.08
C PHE A 106 14.94 5.97 -0.87
N ALA A 107 16.27 6.04 -0.73
CA ALA A 107 16.93 6.84 0.32
C ALA A 107 16.56 8.33 0.24
N ASP A 108 16.30 8.83 -0.97
CA ASP A 108 15.93 10.22 -1.23
C ASP A 108 14.41 10.47 -1.16
N VAL A 109 13.60 9.42 -1.00
CA VAL A 109 12.14 9.52 -0.89
C VAL A 109 11.75 9.81 0.56
N ARG A 110 11.06 10.92 0.77
CA ARG A 110 10.66 11.40 2.10
C ARG A 110 9.22 11.01 2.41
N ASP A 111 8.94 10.77 3.69
CA ASP A 111 7.60 10.49 4.22
C ASP A 111 6.85 9.35 3.52
N LEU A 112 7.61 8.34 3.05
CA LEU A 112 7.07 7.19 2.33
C LEU A 112 6.15 6.35 3.24
N VAL A 113 4.90 6.23 2.84
CA VAL A 113 3.89 5.47 3.58
C VAL A 113 2.97 4.71 2.63
N LEU A 114 2.68 3.46 2.98
CA LEU A 114 1.61 2.68 2.39
C LEU A 114 0.37 2.76 3.29
N LEU A 115 -0.74 3.21 2.73
CA LEU A 115 -2.05 3.19 3.36
C LEU A 115 -2.90 2.09 2.71
N VAL A 116 -3.57 1.29 3.52
CA VAL A 116 -4.61 0.36 3.04
C VAL A 116 -5.94 0.96 3.42
N VAL A 117 -6.72 1.33 2.42
CA VAL A 117 -8.01 2.02 2.56
C VAL A 117 -9.12 1.07 2.12
N ASP A 118 -10.23 1.05 2.84
CA ASP A 118 -11.47 0.42 2.36
C ASP A 118 -11.93 1.15 1.09
N ALA A 119 -12.02 0.45 -0.03
CA ALA A 119 -12.37 1.07 -1.30
C ALA A 119 -13.83 1.56 -1.34
N ASP A 120 -14.72 0.92 -0.57
CA ASP A 120 -16.14 1.24 -0.53
C ASP A 120 -16.43 2.34 0.51
N GLY A 121 -15.85 2.20 1.70
CA GLY A 121 -16.07 3.11 2.83
C GLY A 121 -15.15 4.33 2.86
N GLY A 122 -14.00 4.27 2.17
CA GLY A 122 -12.95 5.30 2.22
C GLY A 122 -12.18 5.37 3.54
N GLU A 123 -12.47 4.51 4.51
CA GLU A 123 -11.78 4.46 5.80
C GLU A 123 -10.37 3.89 5.63
N THR A 124 -9.37 4.52 6.24
CA THR A 124 -8.02 3.95 6.30
C THR A 124 -7.97 2.83 7.34
N ILE A 125 -7.78 1.60 6.87
CA ILE A 125 -7.70 0.37 7.69
C ILE A 125 -6.32 0.23 8.33
N ALA A 126 -5.26 0.45 7.53
CA ALA A 126 -3.87 0.31 7.97
C ALA A 126 -2.98 1.43 7.42
N ARG A 127 -1.96 1.77 8.20
CA ARG A 127 -0.89 2.71 7.84
C ARG A 127 0.45 2.06 8.14
N PHE A 128 1.32 1.96 7.13
CA PHE A 128 2.68 1.44 7.26
C PHE A 128 3.70 2.45 6.73
N GLU A 129 4.53 2.98 7.64
CA GLU A 129 5.63 3.86 7.27
C GLU A 129 6.83 3.01 6.81
N ILE A 130 7.31 3.28 5.60
CA ILE A 130 8.33 2.45 4.96
C ILE A 130 9.68 3.17 5.06
N ARG A 131 10.70 2.45 5.49
CA ARG A 131 12.08 2.95 5.56
C ARG A 131 12.99 2.03 4.73
N PRO A 132 13.74 2.56 3.75
CA PRO A 132 14.79 1.81 3.07
C PRO A 132 15.87 1.38 4.06
N GLU A 133 16.51 0.24 3.83
CA GLU A 133 17.44 -0.36 4.81
C GLU A 133 18.89 -0.20 4.40
N THR A 134 19.18 -0.30 3.11
CA THR A 134 20.53 -0.26 2.54
C THR A 134 20.83 1.09 1.87
N GLY A 135 19.80 1.86 1.52
CA GLY A 135 19.90 3.12 0.79
C GLY A 135 20.19 2.97 -0.71
N SER A 136 20.35 1.73 -1.19
CA SER A 136 20.62 1.41 -2.59
C SER A 136 19.38 0.90 -3.33
N GLU A 137 18.23 0.80 -2.64
CA GLU A 137 16.99 0.27 -3.20
C GLU A 137 16.39 1.21 -4.25
N THR A 138 16.09 0.68 -5.43
CA THR A 138 15.30 1.38 -6.46
C THR A 138 13.92 0.74 -6.67
N ALA A 139 13.67 -0.42 -6.05
CA ALA A 139 12.34 -1.02 -5.91
C ALA A 139 12.10 -1.51 -4.47
N LEU A 140 10.82 -1.58 -4.08
CA LEU A 140 10.37 -2.05 -2.78
C LEU A 140 9.15 -2.97 -2.95
N ILE A 141 9.09 -4.03 -2.15
CA ILE A 141 7.81 -4.66 -1.78
C ILE A 141 7.31 -3.94 -0.53
N CYS A 142 6.29 -3.11 -0.69
CA CYS A 142 5.70 -2.32 0.39
C CYS A 142 4.91 -3.20 1.36
N GLY A 143 4.12 -4.14 0.82
CA GLY A 143 3.33 -5.07 1.61
C GLY A 143 2.69 -6.13 0.73
N GLU A 144 1.92 -7.02 1.35
CA GLU A 144 1.17 -8.07 0.64
C GLU A 144 -0.24 -8.20 1.19
N LEU A 145 -1.18 -8.49 0.30
CA LEU A 145 -2.51 -8.98 0.60
C LEU A 145 -2.45 -10.50 0.40
N TYR A 146 -2.84 -11.30 1.38
CA TYR A 146 -2.74 -12.75 1.28
C TYR A 146 -3.94 -13.47 1.89
N ARG A 147 -4.31 -14.62 1.32
CA ARG A 147 -5.38 -15.46 1.85
C ARG A 147 -4.91 -16.21 3.10
N ARG A 148 -5.78 -16.27 4.11
CA ARG A 148 -5.57 -17.10 5.30
C ARG A 148 -6.92 -17.59 5.81
N GLY A 149 -7.15 -18.91 5.73
CA GLY A 149 -8.48 -19.46 5.95
C GLY A 149 -9.46 -18.90 4.91
N ASP A 150 -10.65 -18.52 5.35
CA ASP A 150 -11.71 -18.01 4.47
C ASP A 150 -11.63 -16.49 4.20
N GLY A 151 -10.55 -15.83 4.63
CA GLY A 151 -10.42 -14.37 4.55
C GLY A 151 -9.07 -13.89 4.03
N TRP A 152 -8.99 -12.58 3.84
CA TRP A 152 -7.77 -11.89 3.42
C TRP A 152 -7.10 -11.17 4.59
N LYS A 153 -5.77 -11.13 4.55
CA LYS A 153 -4.94 -10.43 5.50
C LYS A 153 -4.01 -9.47 4.77
N PHE A 154 -3.65 -8.38 5.42
CA PHE A 154 -2.58 -7.51 4.97
C PHE A 154 -1.34 -7.74 5.84
N ARG A 155 -0.15 -7.81 5.23
CA ARG A 155 1.14 -7.81 5.94
C ARG A 155 2.02 -6.66 5.43
N ALA A 156 2.59 -5.92 6.36
CA ALA A 156 3.59 -4.89 6.07
C ALA A 156 4.95 -5.55 5.85
N LEU A 157 5.61 -5.28 4.71
CA LEU A 157 6.87 -5.95 4.34
C LEU A 157 8.05 -4.98 4.30
N GLY A 158 8.00 -3.93 3.46
CA GLY A 158 9.11 -2.99 3.31
C GLY A 158 10.43 -3.67 2.92
N GLN A 159 10.41 -4.62 1.99
CA GLN A 159 11.60 -5.31 1.49
C GLN A 159 12.19 -4.57 0.30
N GLY A 160 13.48 -4.27 0.36
CA GLY A 160 14.25 -3.56 -0.66
C GLY A 160 14.83 -4.42 -1.78
N TYR A 161 14.91 -3.84 -2.98
CA TYR A 161 15.57 -4.40 -4.15
C TYR A 161 16.54 -3.37 -4.75
N ALA A 162 17.84 -3.65 -4.62
CA ALA A 162 18.90 -2.85 -5.25
C ALA A 162 18.99 -3.12 -6.77
N THR A 163 18.55 -4.30 -7.21
CA THR A 163 18.38 -4.68 -8.63
C THR A 163 17.15 -4.04 -9.28
N GLY A 164 16.44 -3.18 -8.54
CA GLY A 164 15.29 -2.43 -9.02
C GLY A 164 14.10 -3.30 -9.41
N LEU A 165 13.20 -2.70 -10.19
CA LEU A 165 11.95 -3.33 -10.57
C LEU A 165 12.17 -4.60 -11.40
N VAL A 166 13.21 -4.62 -12.24
CA VAL A 166 13.56 -5.79 -13.07
C VAL A 166 13.90 -6.99 -12.19
N GLY A 167 14.76 -6.81 -11.18
CA GLY A 167 15.09 -7.88 -10.25
C GLY A 167 13.88 -8.37 -9.46
N LEU A 168 13.06 -7.44 -8.96
CA LEU A 168 11.81 -7.77 -8.26
C LEU A 168 10.87 -8.59 -9.16
N ALA A 169 10.63 -8.14 -10.40
CA ALA A 169 9.73 -8.80 -11.34
C ALA A 169 10.23 -10.21 -11.71
N THR A 170 11.53 -10.37 -11.91
CA THR A 170 12.19 -11.65 -12.23
C THR A 170 12.01 -12.67 -11.10
N ASP A 171 12.14 -12.24 -9.85
CA ASP A 171 11.94 -13.10 -8.68
C ASP A 171 10.52 -13.69 -8.63
N PHE A 172 9.53 -12.97 -9.15
CA PHE A 172 8.13 -13.43 -9.25
C PHE A 172 7.76 -14.08 -10.58
N GLY A 173 8.69 -14.21 -11.53
CA GLY A 173 8.49 -14.95 -12.78
C GLY A 173 8.04 -14.15 -13.98
N ILE A 174 8.10 -12.82 -13.89
CA ILE A 174 7.94 -11.96 -15.05
C ILE A 174 9.25 -11.95 -15.82
N SER A 175 9.19 -12.27 -17.11
CA SER A 175 10.34 -12.11 -18.00
C SER A 175 10.31 -10.70 -18.57
N VAL A 176 11.22 -9.84 -18.11
CA VAL A 176 11.39 -8.53 -18.73
C VAL A 176 12.28 -8.73 -19.94
N GLU A 177 11.68 -8.90 -21.11
CA GLU A 177 12.39 -8.61 -22.35
C GLU A 177 12.66 -7.11 -22.30
N GLU A 178 13.93 -6.73 -22.08
CA GLU A 178 14.38 -5.39 -22.39
C GLU A 178 13.95 -5.17 -23.84
N ALA A 179 12.90 -4.38 -24.04
CA ALA A 179 12.71 -3.72 -25.30
C ALA A 179 13.94 -2.84 -25.43
N GLU A 180 14.99 -3.43 -26.02
CA GLU A 180 16.16 -2.76 -26.50
C GLU A 180 15.67 -1.45 -27.06
N SER A 181 16.20 -0.37 -26.48
CA SER A 181 16.12 0.97 -26.99
C SER A 181 15.88 0.89 -28.49
N ALA A 182 14.66 1.24 -28.92
CA ALA A 182 14.39 1.47 -30.31
C ALA A 182 15.26 2.67 -30.70
N ALA A 183 16.54 2.40 -30.97
CA ALA A 183 17.28 3.09 -31.99
C ALA A 183 16.29 3.17 -33.16
N PRO A 184 15.99 4.37 -33.68
CA PRO A 184 15.19 4.46 -34.88
C PRO A 184 15.88 3.64 -35.96
N GLY A 185 15.38 2.42 -36.17
CA GLY A 185 15.63 1.68 -37.39
C GLY A 185 15.01 2.54 -38.47
N GLU A 186 15.82 3.35 -39.12
CA GLU A 186 15.41 4.08 -40.31
C GLU A 186 14.82 3.06 -41.29
N PRO A 187 13.54 3.19 -41.68
CA PRO A 187 13.03 2.40 -42.79
C PRO A 187 13.84 2.79 -44.03
N GLY A 188 14.49 1.81 -44.64
CA GLY A 188 15.38 1.96 -45.78
C GLY A 188 14.82 2.91 -46.83
N GLN A 189 15.39 4.12 -46.89
CA GLN A 189 15.27 5.00 -48.02
C GLN A 189 16.46 4.71 -48.94
N THR A 190 16.22 3.99 -50.02
CA THR A 190 17.14 3.88 -51.15
C THR A 190 17.35 5.28 -51.74
N ILE A 191 18.48 5.90 -51.41
CA ILE A 191 18.96 7.08 -52.14
C ILE A 191 19.55 6.57 -53.47
N PRO A 192 19.08 7.03 -54.65
CA PRO A 192 19.72 6.67 -55.91
C PRO A 192 21.14 7.25 -55.96
N GLN A 193 22.14 6.37 -56.12
CA GLN A 193 23.53 6.76 -56.33
C GLN A 193 23.68 7.57 -57.64
N PRO A 194 24.43 8.68 -57.65
CA PRO A 194 24.83 9.36 -58.89
C PRO A 194 25.88 8.53 -59.66
N PRO A 195 26.07 8.78 -60.98
CA PRO A 195 26.99 8.00 -61.81
C PRO A 195 28.45 8.21 -61.37
N PRO A 196 29.35 7.23 -61.58
CA PRO A 196 30.75 7.36 -61.19
C PRO A 196 31.47 8.33 -62.15
N GLU A 197 32.12 9.35 -61.58
CA GLU A 197 33.08 10.20 -62.32
C GLU A 197 34.43 9.48 -62.54
N PRO A 198 35.16 9.78 -63.63
CA PRO A 198 36.43 9.13 -63.95
C PRO A 198 37.55 9.47 -62.95
N GLY A 199 38.36 8.45 -62.65
CA GLY A 199 39.33 8.41 -61.57
C GLY A 199 40.45 9.46 -61.60
N PHE A 200 40.69 10.03 -60.42
CA PHE A 200 41.99 10.58 -60.04
C PHE A 200 42.85 9.46 -59.43
N PRO A 201 44.17 9.43 -59.66
CA PRO A 201 45.05 8.40 -59.12
C PRO A 201 45.09 8.51 -57.58
N GLN A 202 44.76 7.40 -56.92
CA GLN A 202 44.82 7.24 -55.47
C GLN A 202 46.29 7.15 -55.02
N PRO A 203 46.74 7.92 -54.01
CA PRO A 203 48.08 7.74 -53.45
C PRO A 203 48.18 6.37 -52.78
N GLU A 204 49.34 5.71 -52.94
CA GLU A 204 49.60 4.37 -52.41
C GLU A 204 49.36 4.31 -50.89
N PRO A 205 48.79 3.20 -50.37
CA PRO A 205 48.56 3.05 -48.94
C PRO A 205 49.90 2.98 -48.20
N MET A 206 50.04 3.84 -47.19
CA MET A 206 51.14 3.79 -46.23
C MET A 206 51.08 2.44 -45.48
N PRO A 207 52.22 1.78 -45.21
CA PRO A 207 52.21 0.50 -44.50
C PRO A 207 51.63 0.66 -43.09
N GLU A 208 50.70 -0.23 -42.74
CA GLU A 208 50.09 -0.29 -41.41
C GLU A 208 51.16 -0.52 -40.32
N PRO A 209 51.03 0.11 -39.14
CA PRO A 209 51.91 -0.18 -38.02
C PRO A 209 51.74 -1.65 -37.60
N ARG A 210 52.87 -2.33 -37.43
CA ARG A 210 52.94 -3.71 -36.92
C ARG A 210 52.24 -3.77 -35.55
N PRO A 211 51.43 -4.80 -35.26
CA PRO A 211 50.84 -4.98 -33.94
C PRO A 211 51.94 -5.06 -32.88
N GLU A 212 51.82 -4.25 -31.82
CA GLU A 212 52.66 -4.40 -30.63
C GLU A 212 52.43 -5.80 -30.02
N PRO A 213 53.47 -6.42 -29.42
CA PRO A 213 53.31 -7.70 -28.73
C PRO A 213 52.29 -7.52 -27.60
N GLN A 214 51.21 -8.29 -27.63
CA GLN A 214 50.27 -8.35 -26.51
C GLN A 214 51.01 -8.82 -25.25
N PRO A 215 50.78 -8.21 -24.08
CA PRO A 215 51.32 -8.75 -22.84
C PRO A 215 50.78 -10.17 -22.63
N HIS A 216 51.68 -11.09 -22.28
CA HIS A 216 51.31 -12.46 -21.97
C HIS A 216 50.24 -12.49 -20.87
N PRO A 217 49.22 -13.36 -20.99
CA PRO A 217 48.28 -13.57 -19.90
C PRO A 217 49.03 -14.03 -18.65
N GLU A 218 48.75 -13.39 -17.51
CA GLU A 218 49.25 -13.84 -16.22
C GLU A 218 48.86 -15.31 -16.00
N PRO A 219 49.75 -16.13 -15.41
CA PRO A 219 49.40 -17.49 -15.05
C PRO A 219 48.21 -17.46 -14.07
N PRO A 220 47.30 -18.45 -14.16
CA PRO A 220 46.15 -18.51 -13.26
C PRO A 220 46.64 -18.55 -11.80
N PRO A 221 45.92 -17.91 -10.86
CA PRO A 221 46.24 -18.02 -9.45
C PRO A 221 46.27 -19.50 -9.06
N GLY A 222 47.32 -19.90 -8.35
CA GLY A 222 47.46 -21.27 -7.86
C GLY A 222 46.27 -21.69 -7.01
N PRO A 223 46.01 -23.00 -6.86
CA PRO A 223 44.90 -23.49 -6.07
C PRO A 223 44.98 -22.91 -4.65
N ASN A 224 43.87 -22.33 -4.19
CA ASN A 224 43.74 -21.86 -2.81
C ASN A 224 44.10 -23.01 -1.84
N PRO A 225 44.83 -22.72 -0.75
CA PRO A 225 45.07 -23.73 0.28
C PRO A 225 43.73 -24.28 0.78
N PRO A 226 43.65 -25.58 1.10
CA PRO A 226 42.41 -26.17 1.58
C PRO A 226 41.95 -25.42 2.84
N SER A 227 40.66 -25.06 2.88
CA SER A 227 40.04 -24.48 4.06
C SER A 227 40.35 -25.34 5.29
N PRO A 228 40.67 -24.74 6.46
CA PRO A 228 40.85 -25.50 7.68
C PRO A 228 39.59 -26.34 7.94
N ARG A 229 39.79 -27.63 8.26
CA ARG A 229 38.67 -28.52 8.58
C ARG A 229 37.83 -27.89 9.70
N PRO A 230 36.50 -27.98 9.65
CA PRO A 230 35.67 -27.58 10.77
C PRO A 230 36.14 -28.34 12.01
N VAL A 231 36.53 -27.60 13.04
CA VAL A 231 36.66 -28.18 14.38
C VAL A 231 35.27 -28.73 14.76
N PRO A 232 35.15 -29.99 15.21
CA PRO A 232 33.91 -30.49 15.75
C PRO A 232 33.43 -29.52 16.83
N GLY A 233 32.22 -28.98 16.66
CA GLY A 233 31.59 -28.19 17.70
C GLY A 233 31.49 -28.99 19.01
N PRO A 234 31.36 -28.33 20.16
CA PRO A 234 31.18 -29.03 21.43
C PRO A 234 30.00 -29.99 21.29
N THR A 235 30.23 -31.26 21.66
CA THR A 235 29.17 -32.27 21.75
C THR A 235 28.03 -31.68 22.58
N PRO A 236 26.77 -31.73 22.10
CA PRO A 236 25.63 -31.35 22.91
C PRO A 236 25.71 -32.10 24.25
N GLY A 237 25.66 -31.35 25.36
CA GLY A 237 25.51 -31.96 26.68
C GLY A 237 24.25 -32.83 26.72
N PRO A 238 24.16 -33.80 27.65
CA PRO A 238 22.97 -34.62 27.79
C PRO A 238 21.74 -33.72 27.91
N GLU A 239 20.69 -34.05 27.14
CA GLU A 239 19.40 -33.35 27.24
C GLU A 239 18.97 -33.32 28.71
N PRO A 240 18.50 -32.16 29.23
CA PRO A 240 17.91 -32.11 30.55
C PRO A 240 16.74 -33.10 30.58
N LEU A 241 16.72 -33.96 31.61
CA LEU A 241 15.57 -34.82 31.88
C LEU A 241 14.28 -33.99 31.86
N PRO A 242 13.18 -34.49 31.28
CA PRO A 242 11.91 -33.80 31.30
C PRO A 242 11.54 -33.45 32.74
N GLU A 243 11.23 -32.18 32.96
CA GLU A 243 10.70 -31.69 34.22
C GLU A 243 9.41 -32.47 34.54
N PRO A 244 9.21 -32.95 35.79
CA PRO A 244 8.01 -33.71 36.14
C PRO A 244 6.78 -32.85 35.84
N GLU A 245 5.83 -33.41 35.08
CA GLU A 245 4.57 -32.73 34.77
C GLU A 245 3.92 -32.22 36.06
N PRO A 246 3.40 -30.97 36.09
CA PRO A 246 2.59 -30.52 37.21
C PRO A 246 1.40 -31.46 37.37
N PRO A 247 0.99 -31.78 38.61
CA PRO A 247 -0.14 -32.69 38.83
C PRO A 247 -1.37 -32.14 38.12
N HIS A 248 -2.06 -33.03 37.37
CA HIS A 248 -3.32 -32.70 36.72
C HIS A 248 -4.27 -32.02 37.73
N PRO A 249 -4.96 -30.93 37.36
CA PRO A 249 -6.06 -30.43 38.16
C PRO A 249 -7.06 -31.58 38.31
N GLY A 250 -7.40 -31.92 39.56
CA GLY A 250 -8.41 -32.92 39.86
C GLY A 250 -9.74 -32.60 39.17
N PRO A 251 -10.65 -33.58 39.05
CA PRO A 251 -11.96 -33.33 38.46
C PRO A 251 -12.64 -32.17 39.19
N GLY A 252 -12.96 -31.11 38.44
CA GLY A 252 -13.77 -30.02 38.95
C GLY A 252 -15.14 -30.53 39.42
N PRO A 253 -15.82 -29.80 40.32
CA PRO A 253 -17.15 -30.19 40.76
C PRO A 253 -18.09 -30.34 39.57
N GLU A 254 -18.88 -31.43 39.56
CA GLU A 254 -19.92 -31.66 38.56
C GLU A 254 -20.82 -30.43 38.43
N PRO A 255 -21.20 -30.03 37.19
CA PRO A 255 -22.23 -29.03 37.00
C PRO A 255 -23.52 -29.50 37.66
N GLY A 256 -24.08 -28.69 38.56
CA GLY A 256 -25.43 -28.90 39.07
C GLY A 256 -26.47 -28.87 37.94
N PRO A 257 -27.65 -29.48 38.11
CA PRO A 257 -28.66 -29.57 37.07
C PRO A 257 -29.10 -28.18 36.58
N GLU A 258 -29.17 -28.01 35.26
CA GLU A 258 -29.68 -26.80 34.61
C GLU A 258 -31.12 -26.49 35.07
N PRO A 259 -31.46 -25.21 35.34
CA PRO A 259 -32.85 -24.80 35.49
C PRO A 259 -33.61 -25.03 34.17
N GLY A 260 -34.72 -25.75 34.23
CA GLY A 260 -35.57 -26.02 33.07
C GLY A 260 -36.12 -24.76 32.38
N PRO A 261 -36.63 -24.90 31.13
CA PRO A 261 -37.06 -23.76 30.33
C PRO A 261 -38.22 -23.00 30.99
N ARG A 262 -38.08 -21.66 31.01
CA ARG A 262 -39.11 -20.72 31.45
C ARG A 262 -40.29 -20.75 30.47
N PRO A 263 -41.56 -20.80 30.93
CA PRO A 263 -42.72 -20.79 30.03
C PRO A 263 -42.79 -19.50 29.21
N GLU A 264 -43.12 -19.67 27.93
CA GLU A 264 -43.32 -18.66 26.91
C GLU A 264 -44.57 -17.81 27.22
N PRO A 265 -44.53 -16.47 27.04
CA PRO A 265 -45.71 -15.62 27.29
C PRO A 265 -46.76 -15.79 26.18
N GLU A 266 -48.02 -16.05 26.59
CA GLU A 266 -49.20 -16.09 25.72
C GLU A 266 -49.40 -14.79 24.90
N PRO A 267 -49.90 -14.87 23.66
CA PRO A 267 -50.19 -13.69 22.85
C PRO A 267 -51.42 -12.93 23.40
N ALA A 268 -51.24 -11.63 23.65
CA ALA A 268 -52.29 -10.72 24.10
C ALA A 268 -53.39 -10.57 23.04
N ALA A 269 -54.63 -10.78 23.47
CA ALA A 269 -55.84 -10.61 22.69
C ALA A 269 -56.16 -9.14 22.37
N ALA A 270 -56.95 -8.99 21.30
CA ALA A 270 -57.33 -7.77 20.60
C ALA A 270 -57.85 -6.60 21.45
N SER A 271 -57.54 -5.40 20.96
CA SER A 271 -57.94 -4.09 21.48
C SER A 271 -59.45 -3.84 21.38
N HIS A 272 -60.04 -3.29 22.44
CA HIS A 272 -61.34 -2.59 22.40
C HIS A 272 -61.14 -1.12 22.83
N PRO A 273 -61.88 -0.15 22.25
CA PRO A 273 -61.69 1.27 22.52
C PRO A 273 -62.53 1.75 23.73
N THR A 274 -61.94 2.60 24.58
CA THR A 274 -62.64 3.28 25.70
C THR A 274 -62.62 4.80 25.53
N ALA A 275 -63.78 5.40 25.77
CA ALA A 275 -64.15 6.81 25.59
C ALA A 275 -63.51 7.78 26.63
N PRO A 276 -63.56 9.12 26.42
CA PRO A 276 -62.88 10.11 27.25
C PRO A 276 -63.70 10.59 28.47
N VAL A 277 -63.02 11.01 29.54
CA VAL A 277 -63.61 11.56 30.78
C VAL A 277 -62.95 12.91 31.13
N PRO A 278 -63.67 13.97 31.57
CA PRO A 278 -63.13 15.33 31.70
C PRO A 278 -62.65 15.74 33.12
N ALA A 279 -62.01 16.92 33.17
CA ALA A 279 -61.15 17.47 34.23
C ALA A 279 -61.84 17.99 35.51
N GLY A 280 -61.06 18.07 36.62
CA GLY A 280 -61.40 18.74 37.88
C GLY A 280 -60.17 19.38 38.58
N PRO A 281 -60.34 20.35 39.51
CA PRO A 281 -59.36 21.41 39.84
C PRO A 281 -58.42 21.12 41.04
N PRO A 282 -57.41 22.00 41.30
CA PRO A 282 -56.23 21.70 42.12
C PRO A 282 -56.36 21.98 43.64
N PRO A 283 -55.52 21.36 44.50
CA PRO A 283 -55.47 21.66 45.94
C PRO A 283 -54.50 22.80 46.33
N GLY A 284 -54.84 23.48 47.42
CA GLY A 284 -54.11 24.62 48.02
C GLY A 284 -52.93 24.27 48.95
N PRO A 285 -52.35 25.27 49.64
CA PRO A 285 -50.97 25.20 50.16
C PRO A 285 -50.89 24.70 51.61
N ALA A 286 -49.82 23.95 51.92
CA ALA A 286 -49.48 23.51 53.27
C ALA A 286 -48.19 24.18 53.79
N TYR A 287 -48.31 24.77 54.98
CA TYR A 287 -47.26 25.31 55.85
C TYR A 287 -46.53 24.19 56.62
N GLY A 288 -45.26 24.39 57.00
CA GLY A 288 -44.76 23.90 58.31
C GLY A 288 -43.37 23.25 58.39
N TYR A 289 -42.36 24.11 58.63
CA TYR A 289 -41.12 23.98 59.43
C TYR A 289 -40.04 22.88 59.21
N PRO A 290 -38.74 23.21 59.49
CA PRO A 290 -37.55 22.42 59.13
C PRO A 290 -36.82 21.79 60.33
N GLN A 291 -35.90 20.84 60.07
CA GLN A 291 -34.82 20.43 61.00
C GLN A 291 -33.67 19.70 60.27
N PRO A 292 -32.45 19.56 60.86
CA PRO A 292 -31.23 20.11 60.29
C PRO A 292 -30.14 19.09 59.93
N ALA A 293 -29.07 19.64 59.37
CA ALA A 293 -27.89 19.03 58.76
C ALA A 293 -27.13 17.98 59.58
N THR A 294 -26.64 16.96 58.87
CA THR A 294 -25.35 16.29 59.12
C THR A 294 -24.78 15.75 57.81
N GLY A 295 -23.48 15.95 57.60
CA GLY A 295 -22.65 15.12 56.73
C GLY A 295 -22.23 15.72 55.40
N VAL A 296 -21.16 16.53 55.42
CA VAL A 296 -20.32 16.79 54.24
C VAL A 296 -19.42 15.57 54.00
N PRO A 297 -19.32 15.08 52.76
CA PRO A 297 -18.05 14.60 52.23
C PRO A 297 -17.61 15.36 50.96
N PRO A 298 -16.32 15.27 50.58
CA PRO A 298 -15.58 16.37 49.99
C PRO A 298 -15.68 16.50 48.46
N ALA A 299 -15.33 17.70 48.01
CA ALA A 299 -15.19 18.13 46.63
C ALA A 299 -14.26 17.23 45.80
N GLN A 300 -14.72 16.90 44.60
CA GLN A 300 -13.89 16.41 43.51
C GLN A 300 -13.41 17.62 42.68
N PRO A 301 -12.11 17.73 42.34
CA PRO A 301 -11.62 18.79 41.47
C PRO A 301 -12.08 18.52 40.03
N ALA A 302 -12.82 19.47 39.46
CA ALA A 302 -13.14 19.49 38.03
C ALA A 302 -11.85 19.75 37.24
N TYR A 303 -11.31 18.69 36.61
CA TYR A 303 -10.30 18.83 35.58
C TYR A 303 -10.96 19.37 34.31
N GLY A 304 -10.60 20.59 33.96
CA GLY A 304 -11.10 21.30 32.78
C GLY A 304 -10.65 20.64 31.48
N TYR A 305 -11.60 20.51 30.55
CA TYR A 305 -11.29 20.45 29.13
C TYR A 305 -11.20 21.88 28.58
N PRO A 306 -10.21 22.21 27.75
CA PRO A 306 -10.22 23.48 27.02
C PRO A 306 -11.39 23.48 26.04
N HIS A 307 -12.25 24.49 26.15
CA HIS A 307 -13.32 24.76 25.20
C HIS A 307 -12.68 25.19 23.87
N VAL A 308 -12.79 24.35 22.85
CA VAL A 308 -12.37 24.71 21.48
C VAL A 308 -13.42 25.66 20.91
N PRO A 309 -13.07 26.89 20.49
CA PRO A 309 -14.04 27.78 19.86
C PRO A 309 -14.51 27.19 18.53
N PRO A 310 -15.79 27.38 18.14
CA PRO A 310 -16.28 26.89 16.86
C PRO A 310 -15.51 27.53 15.70
N PRO A 311 -15.29 26.79 14.58
CA PRO A 311 -14.57 27.32 13.43
C PRO A 311 -15.34 28.50 12.81
N PRO A 312 -14.64 29.46 12.17
CA PRO A 312 -15.30 30.57 11.49
C PRO A 312 -16.20 30.06 10.36
N ALA A 313 -17.34 30.73 10.18
CA ALA A 313 -18.33 30.41 9.15
C ALA A 313 -17.68 30.42 7.76
N ARG A 314 -17.94 29.37 6.97
CA ARG A 314 -17.53 29.29 5.56
C ARG A 314 -18.12 30.47 4.77
N PRO A 315 -17.36 31.11 3.87
CA PRO A 315 -17.94 32.04 2.90
C PRO A 315 -18.90 31.28 1.97
N PRO A 316 -19.96 31.95 1.46
CA PRO A 316 -20.98 31.31 0.64
C PRO A 316 -20.37 30.73 -0.65
N ALA A 317 -20.77 29.50 -0.97
CA ALA A 317 -20.38 28.82 -2.19
C ALA A 317 -20.82 29.61 -3.43
N HIS A 318 -19.89 29.86 -4.35
CA HIS A 318 -20.21 30.42 -5.66
C HIS A 318 -21.14 29.45 -6.42
N ARG A 319 -22.32 29.93 -6.79
CA ARG A 319 -23.20 29.28 -7.77
C ARG A 319 -22.47 29.20 -9.12
N PRO A 320 -22.54 28.07 -9.84
CA PRO A 320 -22.04 28.02 -11.21
C PRO A 320 -22.94 28.87 -12.11
N GLY A 321 -22.39 29.89 -12.77
CA GLY A 321 -23.10 30.64 -13.81
C GLY A 321 -22.84 32.15 -13.92
N THR A 322 -22.07 32.77 -13.03
CA THR A 322 -21.77 34.21 -13.14
C THR A 322 -20.32 34.42 -13.63
N PRO A 323 -20.09 35.04 -14.80
CA PRO A 323 -18.74 35.36 -15.25
C PRO A 323 -18.11 36.42 -14.34
N ASP A 324 -16.82 36.23 -14.05
CA ASP A 324 -16.01 37.13 -13.22
C ASP A 324 -15.87 38.51 -13.90
N PRO A 325 -16.28 39.62 -13.26
CA PRO A 325 -16.15 40.96 -13.83
C PRO A 325 -14.69 41.42 -14.01
N ALA A 326 -13.71 40.69 -13.47
CA ALA A 326 -12.28 40.98 -13.62
C ALA A 326 -11.59 40.20 -14.77
N PHE A 327 -12.29 39.32 -15.48
CA PHE A 327 -11.69 38.55 -16.56
C PHE A 327 -11.48 39.41 -17.82
N THR A 328 -10.23 39.80 -18.07
CA THR A 328 -9.82 40.49 -19.30
C THR A 328 -9.16 39.47 -20.23
N LEU A 329 -9.70 39.29 -21.43
CA LEU A 329 -9.09 38.43 -22.45
C LEU A 329 -7.71 38.96 -22.84
N PRO A 330 -6.69 38.09 -23.00
CA PRO A 330 -5.37 38.51 -23.48
C PRO A 330 -5.47 39.01 -24.94
N PRO A 331 -4.58 39.93 -25.37
CA PRO A 331 -4.61 40.46 -26.72
C PRO A 331 -4.40 39.34 -27.75
N GLN A 332 -5.34 39.23 -28.68
CA GLN A 332 -5.26 38.31 -29.82
C GLN A 332 -4.04 38.66 -30.66
N GLY A 333 -3.11 37.70 -30.81
CA GLY A 333 -1.93 37.84 -31.67
C GLY A 333 -2.30 38.01 -33.16
N PRO A 334 -1.34 38.43 -34.00
CA PRO A 334 -1.60 38.80 -35.38
C PRO A 334 -2.18 37.63 -36.18
N GLN A 335 -3.36 37.86 -36.76
CA GLN A 335 -4.02 36.92 -37.65
C GLN A 335 -3.23 36.88 -38.97
N PHE A 336 -2.67 35.72 -39.31
CA PHE A 336 -2.08 35.48 -40.62
C PHE A 336 -3.20 35.48 -41.67
N VAL A 337 -3.31 36.57 -42.43
CA VAL A 337 -4.14 36.63 -43.63
C VAL A 337 -3.33 35.99 -44.76
N GLY A 338 -3.81 34.84 -45.24
CA GLY A 338 -3.22 34.14 -46.37
C GLY A 338 -3.33 34.93 -47.68
N ARG A 339 -2.25 34.91 -48.44
CA ARG A 339 -2.22 35.11 -49.89
C ARG A 339 -1.26 34.10 -50.49
#